data_AF-A0A7W0Q4D9-F1
#
_entry.id   AF-A0A7W0Q4D9-F1
#
_cell.length_a   1.000
_cell.length_b   1.000
_cell.length_c   1.000
_cell.angle_alpha   90.00
_cell.angle_beta   90.00
_cell.angle_gamma   90.00
#
_symmetry.space_group_name_H-M   'P 1'
#
loop_
_entity.id
_entity.type
_entity.pdbx_description
1 polymer ?
#
loop_
_entity_poly.entity_id
_entity_poly.type
_entity_poly.pdbx_seq_one_letter_code
_entity_poly.pdbx_strand_id
1 'polypeptide(L)'
;MKKTRWLLASLIVAALAGPALARSEKTLAYQREQCWPTAVRFLRVDEGLKLIEKDADAGYVLFELKEDGKTFRGSLEVMTVSVDGRTVVRFVIQIEDRPSWLEIAMLTRLERKLRSELGAPSPPPSKAKDRDKDRDKEKADKDRPKDEPPKSSDPPRPDEGGPPVSPTP
;
A
#
# COMPACT_ATOMS: atom_id res chain seq x y z
N MET A 1 31.13 19.78 -47.17
CA MET A 1 31.17 19.20 -45.80
C MET A 1 29.85 19.51 -45.10
N LYS A 2 29.23 18.53 -44.40
CA LYS A 2 27.87 18.67 -43.84
C LYS A 2 27.92 19.17 -42.39
N LYS A 3 27.19 20.23 -42.05
CA LYS A 3 26.81 20.59 -40.66
C LYS A 3 25.41 21.21 -40.63
N THR A 4 24.38 20.37 -40.63
CA THR A 4 22.98 20.81 -40.55
C THR A 4 22.55 21.00 -39.11
N ARG A 5 22.08 22.21 -38.82
CA ARG A 5 21.37 22.69 -37.63
C ARG A 5 20.54 21.62 -36.91
N TRP A 6 20.85 21.38 -35.63
CA TRP A 6 19.91 20.90 -34.60
C TRP A 6 20.24 21.60 -33.28
N LEU A 7 19.58 22.73 -33.03
CA LEU A 7 19.57 23.46 -31.76
C LEU A 7 18.14 23.98 -31.54
N LEU A 8 17.75 24.10 -30.27
CA LEU A 8 16.42 24.50 -29.77
C LEU A 8 15.26 23.51 -29.98
N ALA A 9 15.15 22.51 -29.09
CA ALA A 9 13.89 21.78 -28.85
C ALA A 9 13.78 21.11 -27.45
N SER A 10 14.41 21.65 -26.38
CA SER A 10 14.33 21.06 -25.01
C SER A 10 14.47 22.07 -23.86
N LEU A 11 13.64 23.13 -23.79
CA LEU A 11 13.67 24.06 -22.64
C LEU A 11 12.32 24.72 -22.25
N ILE A 12 11.17 24.06 -22.51
CA ILE A 12 9.85 24.60 -22.11
C ILE A 12 8.94 23.49 -21.55
N VAL A 13 9.34 22.87 -20.44
CA VAL A 13 8.47 21.93 -19.67
C VAL A 13 8.53 22.17 -18.14
N ALA A 14 9.49 22.94 -17.63
CA ALA A 14 9.68 23.14 -16.18
C ALA A 14 8.80 24.24 -15.54
N ALA A 15 8.11 25.07 -16.33
CA ALA A 15 7.46 26.29 -15.85
C ALA A 15 6.01 26.15 -15.34
N LEU A 16 5.46 24.93 -15.31
CA LEU A 16 4.07 24.65 -14.86
C LEU A 16 3.96 24.01 -13.47
N ALA A 17 5.09 23.84 -12.76
CA ALA A 17 5.07 23.50 -11.34
C ALA A 17 4.68 24.74 -10.52
N GLY A 18 3.37 25.01 -10.43
CA GLY A 18 2.83 25.95 -9.45
C GLY A 18 3.25 25.53 -8.02
N PRO A 19 3.31 26.47 -7.06
CA PRO A 19 3.70 26.15 -5.70
C PRO A 19 2.71 25.12 -5.14
N ALA A 20 3.19 23.90 -4.91
CA ALA A 20 2.47 22.91 -4.14
C ALA A 20 2.39 23.43 -2.71
N LEU A 21 1.29 24.11 -2.38
CA LEU A 21 0.89 24.42 -1.01
C LEU A 21 0.65 23.08 -0.32
N ALA A 22 1.73 22.53 0.22
CA ALA A 22 1.76 21.22 0.84
C ALA A 22 0.91 21.26 2.11
N ARG A 23 -0.34 20.84 1.97
CA ARG A 23 -1.29 20.61 3.06
C ARG A 23 -0.59 19.79 4.14
N SER A 24 -0.51 20.32 5.35
CA SER A 24 0.16 19.65 6.46
C SER A 24 -0.64 18.42 6.88
N GLU A 25 -0.16 17.26 6.47
CA GLU A 25 -0.85 15.98 6.68
C GLU A 25 0.08 14.87 7.16
N LYS A 26 -0.51 13.86 7.81
CA LYS A 26 0.20 12.67 8.28
C LYS A 26 -0.71 11.45 8.17
N THR A 27 -0.26 10.41 7.45
CA THR A 27 -0.97 9.12 7.38
C THR A 27 -0.28 8.10 8.29
N LEU A 28 -1.05 7.40 9.13
CA LEU A 28 -0.56 6.44 10.13
C LEU A 28 -1.42 5.16 10.14
N ALA A 29 -0.79 3.99 10.28
CA ALA A 29 -1.45 2.68 10.24
C ALA A 29 -2.11 2.28 11.59
N TYR A 30 -3.06 3.11 12.02
CA TYR A 30 -3.99 2.87 13.13
C TYR A 30 -5.44 2.92 12.61
N GLN A 31 -6.41 2.49 13.42
CA GLN A 31 -7.83 2.70 13.14
C GLN A 31 -8.29 4.09 13.61
N ARG A 32 -9.15 4.75 12.82
CA ARG A 32 -9.61 6.12 13.05
C ARG A 32 -10.28 6.27 14.42
N GLU A 33 -11.08 5.27 14.80
CA GLU A 33 -11.88 5.19 16.03
C GLU A 33 -11.00 5.15 17.28
N GLN A 34 -9.82 4.53 17.19
CA GLN A 34 -8.82 4.50 18.26
C GLN A 34 -8.08 5.84 18.36
N CYS A 35 -7.78 6.46 17.21
CA CYS A 35 -7.04 7.70 17.15
C CYS A 35 -7.84 8.93 17.58
N TRP A 36 -9.14 8.97 17.27
CA TRP A 36 -10.02 10.10 17.54
C TRP A 36 -9.95 10.62 18.99
N PRO A 37 -10.18 9.80 20.04
CA PRO A 37 -10.12 10.29 21.42
C PRO A 37 -8.71 10.75 21.83
N THR A 38 -7.64 10.15 21.30
CA THR A 38 -6.27 10.60 21.53
C THR A 38 -5.99 11.94 20.86
N ALA A 39 -6.49 12.16 19.65
CA ALA A 39 -6.28 13.42 18.92
C ALA A 39 -7.04 14.60 19.54
N VAL A 40 -8.29 14.37 20.00
CA VAL A 40 -9.06 15.38 20.76
C VAL A 40 -8.38 15.70 22.10
N ARG A 41 -7.86 14.70 22.82
CA ARG A 41 -7.10 14.91 24.07
C ARG A 41 -5.78 15.61 23.82
N PHE A 42 -5.06 15.27 22.76
CA PHE A 42 -3.81 15.92 22.35
C PHE A 42 -4.01 17.43 22.16
N LEU A 43 -4.99 17.86 21.37
CA LEU A 43 -5.26 19.29 21.18
C LEU A 43 -5.63 20.00 22.49
N ARG A 44 -6.49 19.39 23.32
CA ARG A 44 -7.04 20.05 24.52
C ARG A 44 -6.11 20.02 25.73
N VAL A 45 -5.35 18.95 25.91
CA VAL A 45 -4.58 18.65 27.14
C VAL A 45 -3.08 18.82 26.90
N ASP A 46 -2.54 18.21 25.85
CA ASP A 46 -1.10 18.24 25.56
C ASP A 46 -0.68 19.57 24.91
N GLU A 47 -1.48 20.11 23.98
CA GLU A 47 -1.24 21.41 23.32
C GLU A 47 -1.98 22.58 24.01
N GLY A 48 -2.85 22.31 25.00
CA GLY A 48 -3.55 23.32 25.80
C GLY A 48 -4.59 24.18 25.04
N LEU A 49 -4.99 23.78 23.83
CA LEU A 49 -5.81 24.59 22.93
C LEU A 49 -7.26 24.70 23.40
N LYS A 50 -7.93 25.78 22.99
CA LYS A 50 -9.37 25.93 23.16
C LYS A 50 -10.07 25.26 21.99
N LEU A 51 -10.77 24.16 22.24
CA LEU A 51 -11.66 23.57 21.24
C LEU A 51 -12.92 24.42 21.13
N ILE A 52 -13.33 24.70 19.89
CA ILE A 52 -14.54 25.45 19.54
C ILE A 52 -15.66 24.49 19.20
N GLU A 53 -15.33 23.50 18.37
CA GLU A 53 -16.27 22.50 17.87
C GLU A 53 -15.55 21.18 17.66
N LYS A 54 -16.29 20.07 17.76
CA LYS A 54 -15.80 18.74 17.39
C LYS A 54 -16.97 17.89 16.92
N ASP A 55 -16.77 17.18 15.82
CA ASP A 55 -17.70 16.18 15.30
C ASP A 55 -16.91 14.90 15.00
N ALA A 56 -17.28 13.81 15.69
CA ALA A 56 -16.61 12.52 15.58
C ALA A 56 -17.03 11.71 14.35
N ASP A 57 -18.22 11.98 13.82
CA ASP A 57 -18.79 11.27 12.68
C ASP A 57 -18.32 11.92 11.38
N ALA A 58 -18.34 13.26 11.32
CA ALA A 58 -17.71 14.04 10.25
C ALA A 58 -16.17 14.07 10.35
N GLY A 59 -15.61 13.80 11.53
CA GLY A 59 -14.17 13.61 11.75
C GLY A 59 -13.34 14.90 11.80
N TYR A 60 -13.86 15.98 12.37
CA TYR A 60 -13.12 17.26 12.50
C TYR A 60 -13.20 17.89 13.90
N VAL A 61 -12.17 18.66 14.24
CA VAL A 61 -12.11 19.51 15.44
C VAL A 61 -11.71 20.92 15.02
N LEU A 62 -12.49 21.93 15.40
CA LEU A 62 -12.13 23.34 15.25
C LEU A 62 -11.56 23.85 16.58
N PHE A 63 -10.48 24.62 16.52
CA PHE A 63 -9.78 25.12 17.71
C PHE A 63 -9.23 26.54 17.54
N GLU A 64 -8.90 27.16 18.67
CA GLU A 64 -8.18 28.42 18.77
C GLU A 64 -6.78 28.18 19.37
N LEU A 65 -5.75 28.63 18.64
CA LEU A 65 -4.39 28.81 19.11
C LEU A 65 -4.22 30.25 19.60
N LYS A 66 -3.57 30.45 20.77
CA LYS A 66 -3.22 31.78 21.28
C LYS A 66 -1.71 31.94 21.34
N GLU A 67 -1.21 32.99 20.70
CA GLU A 67 0.22 33.29 20.56
C GLU A 67 0.37 34.81 20.43
N ASP A 68 1.32 35.41 21.15
CA ASP A 68 1.58 36.87 21.18
C ASP A 68 0.33 37.75 21.39
N GLY A 69 -0.60 37.28 22.23
CA GLY A 69 -1.89 37.95 22.50
C GLY A 69 -2.91 37.87 21.37
N LYS A 70 -2.54 37.33 20.20
CA LYS A 70 -3.45 37.06 19.07
C LYS A 70 -4.10 35.68 19.21
N THR A 71 -5.23 35.52 18.55
CA THR A 71 -5.95 34.25 18.45
C THR A 71 -6.04 33.84 16.99
N PHE A 72 -5.55 32.65 16.67
CA PHE A 72 -5.56 32.06 15.33
C PHE A 72 -6.52 30.87 15.34
N ARG A 73 -7.35 30.73 14.30
CA ARG A 73 -8.20 29.55 14.16
C ARG A 73 -7.43 28.42 13.52
N GLY A 74 -7.75 27.20 13.91
CA GLY A 74 -7.24 26.01 13.25
C GLY A 74 -8.27 24.89 13.20
N SER A 75 -8.01 23.96 12.30
CA SER A 75 -8.76 22.72 12.15
C SER A 75 -7.82 21.52 12.27
N LEU A 76 -8.36 20.44 12.83
CA LEU A 76 -7.81 19.10 12.71
C LEU A 76 -8.87 18.23 12.02
N GLU A 77 -8.54 17.63 10.89
CA GLU A 77 -9.35 16.59 10.25
C GLU A 77 -8.72 15.21 10.51
N VAL A 78 -9.56 14.20 10.75
CA VAL A 78 -9.19 12.82 11.06
C VAL A 78 -9.99 11.88 10.17
N MET A 79 -9.45 11.57 9.00
CA MET A 79 -10.14 10.85 7.93
C MET A 79 -9.60 9.42 7.75
N THR A 80 -10.46 8.51 7.35
CA THR A 80 -10.06 7.16 6.93
C THR A 80 -9.67 7.17 5.46
N VAL A 81 -8.51 6.60 5.12
CA VAL A 81 -8.04 6.46 3.74
C VAL A 81 -7.58 5.02 3.46
N SER A 82 -7.69 4.58 2.20
CA SER A 82 -7.16 3.28 1.77
C SER A 82 -5.79 3.46 1.14
N VAL A 83 -4.78 2.75 1.66
CA VAL A 83 -3.41 2.73 1.13
C VAL A 83 -2.97 1.28 1.01
N ASP A 84 -2.56 0.84 -0.19
CA ASP A 84 -2.17 -0.55 -0.48
C ASP A 84 -3.19 -1.61 -0.01
N GLY A 85 -4.49 -1.31 -0.17
CA GLY A 85 -5.59 -2.18 0.27
C GLY A 85 -5.84 -2.17 1.78
N ARG A 86 -5.24 -1.24 2.53
CA ARG A 86 -5.36 -1.13 3.99
C ARG A 86 -6.07 0.15 4.40
N THR A 87 -7.07 0.00 5.24
CA THR A 87 -7.72 1.08 5.98
C THR A 87 -6.75 1.66 7.00
N VAL A 88 -6.34 2.92 6.81
CA VAL A 88 -5.44 3.68 7.68
C VAL A 88 -6.01 5.07 7.96
N VAL A 89 -5.53 5.74 9.01
CA VAL A 89 -5.97 7.10 9.35
C VAL A 89 -5.03 8.15 8.75
N ARG A 90 -5.61 9.23 8.22
CA ARG A 90 -4.91 10.45 7.82
C ARG A 90 -5.37 11.61 8.70
N PHE A 91 -4.40 12.32 9.24
CA PHE A 91 -4.59 13.57 9.96
C PHE A 91 -4.22 14.72 9.04
N VAL A 92 -4.98 15.81 9.10
CA VAL A 92 -4.60 17.11 8.54
C VAL A 92 -4.72 18.15 9.64
N ILE A 93 -3.71 19.00 9.80
CA ILE A 93 -3.84 20.22 10.60
C ILE A 93 -3.73 21.42 9.67
N GLN A 94 -4.60 22.41 9.85
CA GLN A 94 -4.47 23.74 9.26
C GLN A 94 -4.60 24.80 10.35
N ILE A 95 -3.80 25.87 10.30
CA ILE A 95 -3.92 27.02 11.22
C ILE A 95 -3.81 28.32 10.42
N GLU A 96 -4.87 29.13 10.47
CA GLU A 96 -4.97 30.41 9.76
C GLU A 96 -3.83 31.35 10.14
N ASP A 97 -3.26 32.03 9.14
CA ASP A 97 -2.12 32.97 9.26
C ASP A 97 -0.87 32.41 9.95
N ARG A 98 -0.71 31.08 10.02
CA ARG A 98 0.47 30.41 10.58
C ARG A 98 1.27 29.64 9.51
N PRO A 99 2.59 29.52 9.68
CA PRO A 99 3.44 28.76 8.76
C PRO A 99 3.33 27.25 8.98
N SER A 100 3.40 26.47 7.88
CA SER A 100 3.21 25.02 7.89
C SER A 100 4.19 24.23 8.76
N TRP A 101 5.37 24.77 9.10
CA TRP A 101 6.29 24.11 10.04
C TRP A 101 5.66 23.91 11.42
N LEU A 102 4.74 24.79 11.85
CA LEU A 102 4.03 24.66 13.12
C LEU A 102 3.06 23.48 13.09
N GLU A 103 2.30 23.36 12.00
CA GLU A 103 1.35 22.27 11.75
C GLU A 103 2.08 20.92 11.65
N ILE A 104 3.20 20.86 10.93
CA ILE A 104 4.08 19.68 10.83
C ILE A 104 4.66 19.31 12.20
N ALA A 105 5.05 20.29 13.02
CA ALA A 105 5.52 20.04 14.37
C ALA A 105 4.41 19.46 15.26
N MET A 106 3.18 19.98 15.19
CA MET A 106 2.02 19.43 15.90
C MET A 106 1.69 18.00 15.46
N LEU A 107 1.67 17.73 14.14
CA LEU A 107 1.46 16.38 13.61
C LEU A 107 2.54 15.38 14.08
N THR A 108 3.79 15.85 14.21
CA THR A 108 4.91 15.04 14.73
C THR A 108 4.76 14.75 16.23
N ARG A 109 4.23 15.70 17.02
CA ARG A 109 3.89 15.48 18.43
C ARG A 109 2.69 14.55 18.58
N LEU A 110 1.66 14.69 17.73
CA LEU A 110 0.50 13.79 17.69
C LEU A 110 0.88 12.35 17.32
N GLU A 111 1.77 12.13 16.34
CA GLU A 111 2.29 10.78 16.04
C GLU A 111 2.95 10.16 17.27
N ARG A 112 3.77 10.93 18.00
CA ARG A 112 4.45 10.46 19.20
C ARG A 112 3.45 10.11 20.31
N LYS A 113 2.43 10.95 20.51
CA LYS A 113 1.34 10.74 21.46
C LYS A 113 0.56 9.46 21.14
N LEU A 114 0.15 9.29 19.90
CA LEU A 114 -0.50 8.06 19.40
C LEU A 114 0.38 6.84 19.65
N ARG A 115 1.69 6.91 19.37
CA ARG A 115 2.62 5.79 19.62
C ARG A 115 2.77 5.47 21.11
N SER A 116 2.71 6.47 21.99
CA SER A 116 2.79 6.26 23.44
C SER A 116 1.52 5.67 24.05
N GLU A 117 0.34 5.92 23.46
CA GLU A 117 -0.95 5.43 23.98
C GLU A 117 -1.42 4.13 23.30
N LEU A 118 -1.16 3.96 22.01
CA LEU A 118 -1.66 2.86 21.18
C LEU A 118 -0.58 1.85 20.79
N GLY A 119 0.69 2.10 21.16
CA GLY A 119 1.83 1.29 20.75
C GLY A 119 2.31 1.59 19.32
N ALA A 120 3.09 0.69 18.72
CA ALA A 120 3.54 0.86 17.34
C ALA A 120 2.35 0.71 16.35
N PRO A 121 2.32 1.49 15.25
CA PRO A 121 1.30 1.32 14.21
C PRO A 121 1.45 -0.02 13.51
N SER A 122 0.37 -0.51 12.90
CA SER A 122 0.32 -1.82 12.25
C SER A 122 1.43 -1.97 11.20
N PRO A 123 2.30 -3.01 11.27
CA PRO A 123 3.43 -3.14 10.36
C PRO A 123 2.96 -3.28 8.91
N PRO A 124 3.74 -2.79 7.92
CA PRO A 124 3.42 -2.94 6.49
C PRO A 124 3.22 -4.41 6.12
N PRO A 125 2.41 -4.72 5.08
CA PRO A 125 2.14 -6.10 4.73
C PRO A 125 3.44 -6.71 4.22
N SER A 126 3.85 -7.86 4.78
CA SER A 126 4.95 -8.59 4.18
C SER A 126 4.54 -8.97 2.76
N LYS A 127 5.40 -8.69 1.78
CA LYS A 127 5.23 -9.22 0.42
C LYS A 127 5.44 -10.73 0.51
N ALA A 128 4.38 -11.46 0.83
CA ALA A 128 4.36 -12.91 0.81
C ALA A 128 4.79 -13.34 -0.59
N LYS A 129 5.97 -13.96 -0.66
CA LYS A 129 6.60 -14.33 -1.92
C LYS A 129 5.77 -15.39 -2.60
N ASP A 130 5.53 -15.21 -3.90
CA ASP A 130 4.91 -16.15 -4.84
C ASP A 130 5.81 -17.38 -5.11
N ARG A 131 6.43 -17.94 -4.06
CA ARG A 131 7.54 -18.91 -4.12
C ARG A 131 7.12 -20.38 -3.97
N ASP A 132 5.86 -20.67 -3.65
CA ASP A 132 5.40 -22.06 -3.55
C ASP A 132 5.03 -22.67 -4.91
N LYS A 133 4.71 -21.87 -5.93
CA LYS A 133 4.31 -22.39 -7.25
C LYS A 133 5.43 -22.96 -8.11
N ASP A 134 6.70 -22.67 -7.79
CA ASP A 134 7.86 -23.24 -8.52
C ASP A 134 8.43 -24.50 -7.86
N ARG A 135 8.20 -24.71 -6.55
CA ARG A 135 8.74 -25.90 -5.85
C ARG A 135 8.06 -27.21 -6.26
N ASP A 136 6.78 -27.17 -6.63
CA ASP A 136 6.06 -28.37 -7.10
C ASP A 136 6.47 -28.78 -8.53
N LYS A 137 7.02 -27.86 -9.34
CA LYS A 137 7.53 -28.19 -10.68
C LYS A 137 8.88 -28.91 -10.66
N GLU A 138 9.76 -28.56 -9.72
CA GLU A 138 11.09 -29.20 -9.62
C GLU A 138 11.02 -30.65 -9.09
N LYS A 139 9.97 -31.00 -8.33
CA LYS A 139 9.73 -32.41 -7.94
C LYS A 139 9.13 -33.28 -9.05
N ALA A 140 8.31 -32.71 -9.92
CA ALA A 140 7.60 -33.50 -10.95
C ALA A 140 8.51 -34.07 -12.05
N ASP A 141 9.69 -33.49 -12.28
CA ASP A 141 10.61 -33.92 -13.36
C ASP A 141 11.68 -34.93 -12.89
N LYS A 142 11.68 -35.30 -11.59
CA LYS A 142 12.71 -36.18 -11.00
C LYS A 142 12.30 -37.64 -10.86
N ASP A 143 11.01 -37.94 -10.95
CA ASP A 143 10.43 -39.29 -10.82
C ASP A 143 10.10 -39.93 -12.18
N ARG A 144 10.66 -39.43 -13.28
CA ARG A 144 10.45 -40.00 -14.63
C ARG A 144 11.45 -41.15 -14.88
N PRO A 145 11.01 -42.40 -15.05
CA PRO A 145 11.91 -43.52 -15.32
C PRO A 145 12.69 -43.34 -16.63
N LYS A 146 13.94 -43.83 -16.68
CA LYS A 146 14.84 -43.75 -17.84
C LYS A 146 15.10 -45.17 -18.36
N ASP A 147 14.10 -45.70 -19.07
CA ASP A 147 13.95 -47.06 -19.58
C ASP A 147 12.95 -47.00 -20.77
N GLU A 148 13.05 -47.62 -21.94
CA GLU A 148 14.10 -48.35 -22.69
C GLU A 148 14.08 -47.81 -24.17
N PRO A 149 14.89 -48.29 -25.15
CA PRO A 149 14.99 -47.67 -26.48
C PRO A 149 13.91 -48.13 -27.49
N PRO A 150 13.70 -47.40 -28.61
CA PRO A 150 12.66 -47.70 -29.59
C PRO A 150 13.02 -48.91 -30.47
N LYS A 151 12.10 -49.88 -30.57
CA LYS A 151 12.18 -50.96 -31.57
C LYS A 151 11.27 -50.71 -32.77
N SER A 152 11.82 -51.01 -33.94
CA SER A 152 11.25 -50.82 -35.27
C SER A 152 9.98 -51.62 -35.51
N SER A 153 9.03 -51.01 -36.23
CA SER A 153 7.89 -51.68 -36.85
C SER A 153 8.27 -52.28 -38.20
N ASP A 154 8.02 -53.58 -38.39
CA ASP A 154 7.72 -54.19 -39.69
C ASP A 154 7.03 -55.58 -39.50
N PRO A 155 6.34 -56.14 -40.52
CA PRO A 155 5.08 -56.85 -40.29
C PRO A 155 5.14 -58.39 -40.43
N PRO A 156 4.12 -59.11 -39.92
CA PRO A 156 3.93 -60.54 -40.20
C PRO A 156 2.97 -60.81 -41.39
N ARG A 157 3.44 -61.70 -42.27
CA ARG A 157 2.70 -62.57 -43.22
C ARG A 157 3.48 -63.91 -43.26
N PRO A 158 2.91 -65.03 -43.74
CA PRO A 158 1.54 -65.50 -43.62
C PRO A 158 1.46 -66.98 -43.13
N ASP A 159 0.23 -67.47 -42.96
CA ASP A 159 -0.29 -68.86 -43.11
C ASP A 159 0.34 -70.14 -42.49
N GLU A 160 -0.61 -71.05 -42.22
CA GLU A 160 -0.58 -72.53 -42.16
C GLU A 160 -0.62 -73.21 -40.78
N GLY A 161 -1.41 -74.28 -40.63
CA GLY A 161 -1.27 -75.17 -39.45
C GLY A 161 -2.34 -76.20 -39.09
N GLY A 162 -3.63 -76.03 -39.45
CA GLY A 162 -4.64 -77.12 -39.39
C GLY A 162 -5.18 -77.62 -38.02
N PRO A 163 -6.13 -78.58 -38.03
CA PRO A 163 -7.06 -78.89 -36.91
C PRO A 163 -6.85 -80.28 -36.26
N PRO A 164 -7.54 -80.58 -35.13
CA PRO A 164 -8.65 -81.57 -35.12
C PRO A 164 -9.77 -81.23 -34.07
N VAL A 165 -10.97 -81.83 -33.94
CA VAL A 165 -11.82 -82.80 -34.70
C VAL A 165 -13.31 -82.60 -34.27
N SER A 166 -14.27 -83.11 -35.05
CA SER A 166 -15.68 -83.33 -34.64
C SER A 166 -15.94 -84.76 -34.14
N PRO A 167 -17.06 -85.02 -33.44
CA PRO A 167 -17.76 -86.29 -33.56
C PRO A 167 -19.24 -86.12 -33.96
N THR A 168 -19.65 -86.89 -34.98
CA THR A 168 -21.04 -87.21 -35.32
C THR A 168 -21.35 -88.63 -34.81
N PRO A 169 -22.59 -88.99 -34.47
CA PRO A 169 -23.03 -90.39 -34.51
C PRO A 169 -23.03 -90.98 -35.93
#